data_AF-A0A2E0EDG5-F1
#
_entry.id   AF-A0A2E0EDG5-F1
#
_cell.length_a   1.000
_cell.length_b   1.000
_cell.length_c   1.000
_cell.angle_alpha   90.00
_cell.angle_beta   90.00
_cell.angle_gamma   90.00
#
_symmetry.space_group_name_H-M   'P 1'
#
loop_
_entity.id
_entity.type
_entity.pdbx_description
1 polymer ?
#
loop_
_entity_poly.entity_id
_entity_poly.type
_entity_poly.pdbx_seq_one_letter_code
_entity_poly.pdbx_strand_id
1 'polypeptide(L)'
;MQYHGQVAKRSDQRLDPIQEPQSFEVPSALPSVLARALAFSAVIVASICGGLMGFALGRLQWGEKQQLWVLIGSLLGSIAASVGVAIVAVLVLRAMAEWSDVASVRARRR
;
A
#
# COMPACT_ATOMS: atom_id res chain seq x y z
N MET A 1 -15.16 77.34 -2.23
CA MET A 1 -14.33 76.31 -1.58
C MET A 1 -14.48 75.02 -2.37
N GLN A 2 -13.69 74.87 -3.43
CA GLN A 2 -13.62 73.68 -4.27
C GLN A 2 -13.08 72.49 -3.47
N TYR A 3 -13.81 71.37 -3.41
CA TYR A 3 -13.24 70.07 -3.04
C TYR A 3 -12.65 69.43 -4.29
N HIS A 4 -11.45 69.90 -4.65
CA HIS A 4 -10.61 69.27 -5.65
C HIS A 4 -9.67 68.28 -4.96
N GLY A 5 -9.71 67.03 -5.41
CA GLY A 5 -8.52 66.19 -5.48
C GLY A 5 -8.20 65.38 -4.24
N GLN A 6 -8.74 64.16 -4.17
CA GLN A 6 -7.92 62.96 -3.97
C GLN A 6 -8.74 61.74 -4.41
N VAL A 7 -8.82 61.51 -5.73
CA VAL A 7 -8.99 60.14 -6.22
C VAL A 7 -7.63 59.49 -6.03
N ALA A 8 -7.33 59.11 -4.79
CA ALA A 8 -6.13 58.35 -4.46
C ALA A 8 -6.18 57.06 -5.28
N LYS A 9 -5.20 56.94 -6.18
CA LYS A 9 -4.99 55.77 -7.02
C LYS A 9 -5.16 54.50 -6.20
N ARG A 10 -6.22 53.74 -6.47
CA ARG A 10 -6.27 52.31 -6.17
C ARG A 10 -5.38 51.59 -7.18
N SER A 11 -4.08 51.84 -7.11
CA SER A 11 -3.03 51.13 -7.85
C SER A 11 -2.66 49.80 -7.20
N ASP A 12 -3.56 49.24 -6.40
CA ASP A 12 -3.39 47.95 -5.73
C ASP A 12 -4.44 46.93 -6.22
N GLN A 13 -4.90 47.09 -7.46
CA GLN A 13 -5.48 45.98 -8.19
C GLN A 13 -4.32 45.05 -8.54
N ARG A 14 -3.91 44.24 -7.56
CA ARG A 14 -3.20 42.99 -7.80
C ARG A 14 -4.07 42.19 -8.76
N LEU A 15 -3.76 42.34 -10.04
CA LEU A 15 -3.88 41.32 -11.05
C LEU A 15 -3.20 40.05 -10.51
N ASP A 16 -3.93 39.34 -9.66
CA ASP A 16 -3.66 37.94 -9.40
C ASP A 16 -3.72 37.30 -10.79
N PRO A 17 -2.61 36.73 -11.30
CA PRO A 17 -2.75 35.85 -12.45
C PRO A 17 -3.83 34.87 -12.06
N ILE A 18 -4.82 34.64 -12.94
CA ILE A 18 -5.71 33.50 -12.78
C ILE A 18 -4.75 32.31 -12.71
N GLN A 19 -4.48 31.88 -11.48
CA GLN A 19 -3.69 30.71 -11.18
C GLN A 19 -4.56 29.61 -11.77
N GLU A 20 -4.24 29.20 -13.00
CA GLU A 20 -4.81 27.98 -13.56
C GLU A 20 -4.76 26.95 -12.45
N PRO A 21 -5.89 26.26 -12.18
CA PRO A 21 -5.96 25.33 -11.08
C PRO A 21 -4.75 24.43 -11.23
N GLN A 22 -3.82 24.53 -10.27
CA GLN A 22 -2.60 23.74 -10.31
C GLN A 22 -3.07 22.33 -10.54
N SER A 23 -2.82 21.81 -11.75
CA SER A 23 -3.19 20.46 -12.14
C SER A 23 -2.85 19.62 -10.93
N PHE A 24 -3.87 19.06 -10.29
CA PHE A 24 -3.68 18.21 -9.14
C PHE A 24 -2.70 17.17 -9.64
N GLU A 25 -1.42 17.35 -9.30
CA GLU A 25 -0.40 16.36 -9.57
C GLU A 25 -0.76 15.30 -8.57
N VAL A 26 -1.72 14.46 -8.97
CA VAL A 26 -2.17 13.29 -8.23
C VAL A 26 -0.87 12.54 -8.04
N PRO A 27 -0.28 12.55 -6.82
CA PRO A 27 1.02 11.95 -6.62
C PRO A 27 0.85 10.51 -7.08
N SER A 28 1.63 10.13 -8.10
CA SER A 28 1.46 8.90 -8.86
C SER A 28 0.99 7.79 -7.92
N ALA A 29 -0.31 7.48 -7.99
CA ALA A 29 -0.98 6.58 -7.06
C ALA A 29 -0.59 5.13 -7.33
N LEU A 30 0.54 4.87 -7.99
CA LEU A 30 1.11 3.56 -8.13
C LEU A 30 1.59 3.12 -6.73
N PRO A 31 0.95 2.08 -6.13
CA PRO A 31 1.44 1.49 -4.89
C PRO A 31 2.95 1.23 -5.00
N SER A 32 3.67 1.64 -3.96
CA SER A 32 5.12 1.46 -3.82
C SER A 32 5.56 0.10 -4.35
N VAL A 33 6.46 0.11 -5.33
CA VAL A 33 6.98 -1.09 -6.00
C VAL A 33 7.64 -2.02 -4.97
N LEU A 34 8.34 -1.45 -4.00
CA LEU A 34 8.98 -2.18 -2.90
C LEU A 34 7.94 -2.88 -2.02
N ALA A 35 6.83 -2.19 -1.72
CA ALA A 35 5.75 -2.74 -0.93
C ALA A 35 5.10 -3.96 -1.62
N ARG A 36 4.86 -3.87 -2.93
CA ARG A 36 4.37 -5.00 -3.73
C ARG A 36 5.38 -6.15 -3.72
N ALA A 37 6.65 -5.88 -3.95
CA ALA A 37 7.70 -6.90 -3.99
C ALA A 37 7.83 -7.66 -2.65
N LEU A 38 7.78 -6.96 -1.52
CA LEU A 38 7.80 -7.59 -0.18
C LEU A 38 6.56 -8.43 0.09
N ALA A 39 5.37 -7.95 -0.30
CA ALA A 39 4.15 -8.73 -0.14
C ALA A 39 4.20 -10.03 -0.97
N PHE A 40 4.64 -9.94 -2.24
CA PHE A 40 4.79 -11.10 -3.10
C PHE A 40 5.83 -12.09 -2.56
N SER A 41 6.99 -11.62 -2.10
CA SER A 41 8.02 -12.52 -1.56
C SER A 41 7.57 -13.21 -0.29
N ALA A 42 6.90 -12.50 0.63
CA ALA A 42 6.35 -13.09 1.85
C ALA A 42 5.31 -14.19 1.54
N VAL A 43 4.41 -13.95 0.58
CA VAL A 43 3.40 -14.92 0.16
C VAL A 43 4.04 -16.17 -0.47
N ILE A 44 5.07 -16.00 -1.30
CA ILE A 44 5.79 -17.13 -1.90
C ILE A 44 6.46 -17.99 -0.82
N VAL A 45 7.20 -17.35 0.10
CA VAL A 45 7.89 -18.06 1.20
C VAL A 45 6.88 -18.78 2.10
N ALA A 46 5.77 -18.13 2.44
CA ALA A 46 4.70 -18.72 3.25
C ALA A 46 4.03 -19.90 2.56
N SER A 47 3.77 -19.80 1.25
CA SER A 47 3.18 -20.87 0.45
C SER A 47 4.07 -22.11 0.40
N ILE A 48 5.38 -21.92 0.18
CA ILE A 48 6.37 -23.02 0.18
C ILE A 48 6.40 -23.70 1.56
N CYS A 49 6.46 -22.90 2.63
CA CYS A 49 6.46 -23.40 4.00
C CYS A 49 5.17 -24.16 4.36
N GLY A 50 4.00 -23.60 4.04
CA GLY A 50 2.69 -24.22 4.30
C GLY A 50 2.48 -25.50 3.50
N GLY A 51 2.94 -25.53 2.25
CA GLY A 51 2.93 -26.73 1.40
C GLY A 51 3.83 -27.85 1.93
N LEU A 52 5.06 -27.51 2.34
CA LEU A 52 6.00 -28.46 2.96
C LEU A 52 5.44 -29.05 4.24
N MET A 53 4.85 -28.21 5.10
CA MET A 53 4.24 -28.67 6.35
C MET A 53 3.04 -29.58 6.09
N GLY A 54 2.15 -29.21 5.16
CA GLY A 54 1.01 -30.06 4.77
C GLY A 54 1.42 -31.38 4.13
N PHE A 55 2.52 -31.41 3.36
CA PHE A 55 3.10 -32.63 2.80
C PHE A 55 3.66 -33.55 3.89
N ALA A 56 4.43 -32.99 4.85
CA ALA A 56 4.98 -33.75 5.97
C ALA A 56 3.88 -34.37 6.84
N LEU A 57 2.84 -33.60 7.15
CA LEU A 57 1.67 -34.10 7.90
C LEU A 57 0.90 -35.17 7.12
N GLY A 58 0.67 -34.97 5.82
CA GLY A 58 0.01 -35.97 4.98
C GLY A 58 0.79 -37.29 4.92
N ARG A 59 2.13 -37.22 4.79
CA ARG A 59 3.01 -38.39 4.82
C ARG A 59 2.90 -39.15 6.15
N LEU A 60 2.76 -38.44 7.28
CA LEU A 60 2.64 -39.06 8.60
C LEU A 60 1.31 -39.80 8.80
N GLN A 61 0.21 -39.27 8.24
CA GLN A 61 -1.12 -39.82 8.46
C GLN A 61 -1.47 -41.00 7.53
N TRP A 62 -0.99 -41.00 6.28
CA TRP A 62 -1.40 -42.01 5.29
C TRP A 62 -0.26 -42.78 4.59
N GLY A 63 1.00 -42.38 4.78
CA GLY A 63 2.14 -42.99 4.07
C GLY A 63 2.03 -42.88 2.55
N GLU A 64 2.60 -43.84 1.81
CA GLU A 64 2.62 -43.83 0.32
C GLU A 64 1.36 -44.38 -0.35
N LYS A 65 0.47 -45.04 0.40
CA LYS A 65 -0.70 -45.74 -0.19
C LYS A 65 -1.78 -44.80 -0.72
N GLN A 66 -1.78 -43.54 -0.29
CA GLN A 66 -2.84 -42.56 -0.57
C GLN A 66 -2.21 -41.19 -0.92
N GLN A 67 -1.26 -41.19 -1.86
CA GLN A 67 -0.51 -39.98 -2.25
C GLN A 67 -1.40 -38.81 -2.67
N LEU A 68 -2.59 -39.08 -3.23
CA LEU A 68 -3.55 -38.06 -3.61
C LEU A 68 -4.00 -37.20 -2.41
N TRP A 69 -4.25 -37.83 -1.25
CA TRP A 69 -4.66 -37.13 -0.03
C TRP A 69 -3.54 -36.30 0.58
N VAL A 70 -2.30 -36.79 0.49
CA VAL A 70 -1.10 -36.05 0.92
C VAL A 70 -0.96 -34.76 0.10
N LEU A 71 -1.17 -34.84 -1.22
CA LEU A 71 -1.11 -33.69 -2.11
C LEU A 71 -2.24 -32.69 -1.81
N ILE A 72 -3.47 -33.16 -1.59
CA ILE A 72 -4.59 -32.30 -1.21
C ILE A 72 -4.30 -31.56 0.11
N GLY A 73 -3.76 -32.27 1.11
CA GLY A 73 -3.35 -31.67 2.39
C GLY A 73 -2.27 -30.60 2.23
N SER A 74 -1.25 -30.86 1.40
CA SER A 74 -0.23 -29.85 1.08
C SER A 74 -0.79 -28.64 0.35
N LEU A 75 -1.75 -28.85 -0.57
CA LEU A 75 -2.35 -27.78 -1.35
C LEU A 75 -3.25 -26.89 -0.47
N LEU A 76 -4.09 -27.49 0.38
CA LEU A 76 -4.89 -26.74 1.35
C LEU A 76 -4.01 -25.98 2.34
N GLY A 77 -2.94 -26.60 2.84
CA GLY A 77 -1.98 -25.96 3.74
C GLY A 77 -1.28 -24.75 3.10
N SER A 78 -0.84 -24.91 1.84
CA SER A 78 -0.24 -23.83 1.05
C SER A 78 -1.21 -22.67 0.82
N ILE A 79 -2.47 -22.95 0.43
CA ILE A 79 -3.49 -21.93 0.20
C ILE A 79 -3.80 -21.19 1.51
N ALA A 80 -4.04 -21.91 2.61
CA ALA A 80 -4.34 -21.30 3.90
C ALA A 80 -3.20 -20.41 4.41
N ALA A 81 -1.94 -20.89 4.31
CA ALA A 81 -0.77 -20.11 4.69
C ALA A 81 -0.60 -18.85 3.82
N SER A 82 -0.78 -18.98 2.50
CA SER A 82 -0.73 -17.87 1.54
C SER A 82 -1.77 -16.79 1.85
N VAL A 83 -3.03 -17.20 2.10
CA VAL A 83 -4.11 -16.26 2.45
C VAL A 83 -3.82 -15.53 3.75
N GLY A 84 -3.37 -16.23 4.79
CA GLY A 84 -3.02 -15.62 6.07
C GLY A 84 -1.92 -14.57 5.94
N VAL A 85 -0.85 -14.91 5.22
CA VAL A 85 0.28 -13.97 5.02
C VAL A 85 -0.09 -12.81 4.10
N ALA A 86 -0.95 -13.01 3.10
CA ALA A 86 -1.46 -11.92 2.28
C ALA A 86 -2.20 -10.87 3.13
N ILE A 87 -3.05 -11.31 4.05
CA ILE A 87 -3.77 -10.40 4.96
C ILE A 87 -2.79 -9.64 5.84
N VAL A 88 -1.87 -10.34 6.51
CA VAL A 88 -0.86 -9.70 7.39
C VAL A 88 0.00 -8.70 6.61
N ALA A 89 0.48 -9.05 5.42
CA ALA A 89 1.26 -8.16 4.58
C ALA A 89 0.48 -6.88 4.23
N VAL A 90 -0.79 -7.01 3.83
CA VAL A 90 -1.65 -5.85 3.55
C VAL A 90 -1.83 -5.00 4.80
N LEU A 91 -2.09 -5.59 5.97
CA LEU A 91 -2.24 -4.84 7.21
C LEU A 91 -0.97 -4.07 7.59
N VAL A 92 0.20 -4.70 7.47
CA VAL A 92 1.50 -4.05 7.74
C VAL A 92 1.74 -2.90 6.77
N LEU A 93 1.48 -3.11 5.47
CA LEU A 93 1.61 -2.05 4.46
C LEU A 93 0.64 -0.88 4.74
N ARG A 94 -0.59 -1.19 5.15
CA ARG A 94 -1.59 -0.17 5.51
C ARG A 94 -1.15 0.62 6.74
N ALA A 95 -0.60 -0.06 7.74
CA ALA A 95 0.00 0.61 8.89
C ALA A 95 1.14 1.54 8.41
N MET A 96 2.13 1.03 7.67
CA MET A 96 3.26 1.82 7.20
C MET A 96 2.85 3.03 6.34
N ALA A 97 1.80 2.88 5.52
CA ALA A 97 1.26 3.98 4.73
C ALA A 97 0.74 5.13 5.61
N GLU A 98 0.01 4.81 6.68
CA GLU A 98 -0.51 5.80 7.64
C GLU A 98 0.64 6.59 8.29
N TRP A 99 1.68 5.90 8.76
CA TRP A 99 2.85 6.57 9.37
C TRP A 99 3.59 7.45 8.36
N SER A 100 3.73 7.00 7.10
CA SER A 100 4.42 7.75 6.05
C SER A 100 3.70 9.05 5.69
N ASP A 101 2.37 9.03 5.70
CA ASP A 101 1.56 10.22 5.40
C ASP A 101 1.74 11.29 6.49
N VAL A 102 1.67 10.89 7.76
CA VAL A 102 1.90 11.77 8.92
C VAL A 102 3.30 12.39 8.89
N ALA A 103 4.33 11.62 8.54
CA ALA A 103 5.69 12.12 8.41
C ALA A 103 5.81 13.18 7.30
N SER A 104 5.15 12.96 6.15
CA SER A 104 5.15 13.90 5.03
C SER A 104 4.47 15.23 5.37
N VAL A 105 3.35 15.19 6.10
CA VAL A 105 2.62 16.38 6.54
C VAL A 105 3.45 17.18 7.54
N ARG A 106 4.16 16.50 8.45
CA ARG A 106 5.03 17.14 9.43
C ARG A 106 6.26 17.78 8.79
N ALA A 107 6.82 17.17 7.75
CA ALA A 107 7.96 17.72 7.01
C ALA A 107 7.62 19.04 6.30
N ARG A 108 6.39 19.18 5.79
CA ARG A 108 5.90 20.42 5.14
C ARG A 108 5.61 21.58 6.09
N ARG A 109 5.50 21.32 7.40
CA ARG A 109 5.24 22.35 8.43
C ARG A 109 6.51 22.92 9.07
N ARG A 110 7.69 22.42 8.70
CA ARG A 110 8.98 23.00 9.08
C ARG A 110 9.55 23.80 7.92
#